data_AF-A0AAU3U243-F1
#
_entry.id   AF-A0AAU3U243-F1
#
_cell.length_a   1.000
_cell.length_b   1.000
_cell.length_c   1.000
_cell.angle_alpha   90.00
_cell.angle_beta   90.00
_cell.angle_gamma   90.00
#
_symmetry.space_group_name_H-M   'P 1'
#
loop_
_entity.id
_entity.type
_entity.pdbx_description
1 polymer ?
#
loop_
_entity_poly.entity_id
_entity_poly.type
_entity_poly.pdbx_seq_one_letter_code
_entity_poly.pdbx_strand_id
1 'polypeptide(L)'
;MTDLWESVDDLWTWLDENRAHGGREGLLLRMLKLSEEVGEVAQAVIGATGQNPRKGVTHTWEDVEGELCDVVITALVALRTLTPDTREVFTRHLERVTARSLGPSAGH
;
A
#
# COMPACT_ATOMS: atom_id res chain seq x y z
N MET A 1 -6.01 15.34 -12.88
CA MET A 1 -5.90 14.19 -11.96
C MET A 1 -5.10 13.14 -12.68
N THR A 2 -3.93 12.79 -12.16
CA THR A 2 -3.11 11.70 -12.72
C THR A 2 -3.85 10.37 -12.54
N ASP A 3 -3.78 9.48 -13.54
CA ASP A 3 -4.32 8.13 -13.39
C ASP A 3 -3.52 7.39 -12.31
N LEU A 4 -4.21 6.61 -11.47
CA LEU A 4 -3.56 5.83 -10.41
C LEU A 4 -2.52 4.89 -10.98
N TRP A 5 -2.85 4.22 -12.09
CA TRP A 5 -1.98 3.21 -12.70
C TRP A 5 -0.78 3.83 -13.38
N GLU A 6 -0.95 4.97 -14.06
CA GLU A 6 0.15 5.79 -14.57
C GLU A 6 1.10 6.21 -13.44
N SER A 7 0.56 6.66 -12.30
CA SER A 7 1.37 7.04 -11.14
C SER A 7 2.13 5.84 -10.54
N VAL A 8 1.51 4.66 -10.48
CA VAL A 8 2.16 3.43 -10.00
C VAL A 8 3.27 2.99 -10.95
N ASP A 9 3.05 3.10 -12.27
CA ASP A 9 4.06 2.78 -13.27
C ASP A 9 5.25 3.75 -13.23
N ASP A 10 4.99 5.05 -13.04
CA ASP A 10 6.03 6.07 -12.89
C ASP A 10 6.87 5.82 -11.63
N LEU A 11 6.20 5.58 -10.50
CA LEU A 11 6.87 5.26 -9.23
C LEU A 11 7.71 3.98 -9.36
N TRP A 12 7.15 2.94 -9.97
CA TRP A 12 7.87 1.69 -10.22
C TRP A 12 9.08 1.91 -11.13
N THR A 13 8.93 2.69 -12.20
CA THR A 13 10.01 2.99 -13.16
C THR A 13 11.14 3.73 -12.47
N TRP A 14 10.85 4.80 -11.74
CA TRP A 14 11.84 5.55 -10.98
C TRP A 14 12.57 4.65 -9.97
N LEU A 15 11.83 3.78 -9.29
CA LEU A 15 12.35 2.82 -8.33
C LEU A 15 13.20 1.70 -8.96
N ASP A 16 12.88 1.29 -10.18
CA ASP A 16 13.64 0.30 -10.95
C ASP A 16 14.94 0.94 -11.46
N GLU A 17 14.89 2.16 -11.99
CA GLU A 17 16.07 2.91 -12.46
C GLU A 17 17.09 3.21 -11.35
N ASN A 18 16.62 3.41 -10.12
CA ASN A 18 17.46 3.73 -8.96
C ASN A 18 17.79 2.51 -8.07
N ARG A 19 17.58 1.28 -8.57
CA ARG A 19 17.80 0.07 -7.75
C ARG A 19 19.28 -0.29 -7.66
N ALA A 20 19.73 -0.55 -6.43
CA ALA A 20 21.02 -1.22 -6.20
C ALA A 20 20.97 -2.72 -6.54
N HIS A 21 19.79 -3.34 -6.43
CA HIS A 21 19.58 -4.79 -6.59
C HIS A 21 18.40 -5.08 -7.52
N GLY A 22 18.57 -5.99 -8.48
CA GLY A 22 17.55 -6.41 -9.43
C GLY A 22 16.93 -7.79 -9.13
N GLY A 23 16.01 -8.23 -9.98
CA GLY A 23 15.44 -9.58 -9.94
C GLY A 23 14.78 -9.93 -8.59
N ARG A 24 15.06 -11.14 -8.09
CA ARG A 24 14.45 -11.66 -6.85
C ARG A 24 14.78 -10.82 -5.61
N GLU A 25 15.99 -10.27 -5.54
CA GLU A 25 16.41 -9.46 -4.39
C GLU A 25 15.63 -8.15 -4.34
N GLY A 26 15.50 -7.45 -5.46
CA GLY A 26 14.68 -6.24 -5.57
C GLY A 26 13.22 -6.50 -5.16
N LEU A 27 12.65 -7.63 -5.57
CA LEU A 27 11.31 -8.05 -5.15
C LEU A 27 11.21 -8.26 -3.63
N LEU A 28 12.17 -8.96 -3.01
CA LEU A 28 12.17 -9.18 -1.56
C LEU A 28 12.27 -7.85 -0.80
N LEU A 29 13.09 -6.91 -1.28
CA LEU A 29 13.18 -5.57 -0.69
C LEU A 29 11.85 -4.80 -0.76
N ARG A 30 11.06 -4.95 -1.82
CA ARG A 30 9.70 -4.37 -1.90
C ARG A 30 8.77 -4.95 -0.83
N MET A 31 8.87 -6.25 -0.56
CA MET A 31 8.08 -6.88 0.51
C MET A 31 8.51 -6.41 1.91
N LEU A 32 9.81 -6.15 2.11
CA LEU A 32 10.31 -5.59 3.36
C LEU A 32 9.83 -4.15 3.55
N LYS A 33 9.88 -3.30 2.51
CA LYS A 33 9.35 -1.93 2.57
C LYS A 33 7.86 -1.92 2.91
N LEU A 34 7.06 -2.85 2.37
CA LEU A 34 5.66 -2.97 2.77
C LEU A 34 5.48 -3.25 4.28
N SER A 35 6.37 -4.03 4.89
CA SER A 35 6.32 -4.29 6.34
C SER A 35 6.73 -3.06 7.17
N GLU A 36 7.64 -2.24 6.63
CA GLU A 36 8.04 -0.96 7.22
C GLU A 36 6.84 0.01 7.28
N GLU A 37 6.12 0.21 6.16
CA GLU A 37 4.94 1.10 6.11
C GLU A 37 3.84 0.67 7.10
N VAL A 38 3.61 -0.65 7.25
CA VAL A 38 2.66 -1.16 8.25
C VAL A 38 3.12 -0.82 9.68
N GLY A 39 4.43 -0.80 9.92
CA GLY A 39 5.00 -0.33 11.19
C GLY A 39 4.79 1.17 11.42
N GLU A 40 4.87 1.98 10.36
CA GLU A 40 4.61 3.43 10.41
C GLU A 40 3.13 3.72 10.72
N VAL A 41 2.19 2.99 10.10
CA VAL A 41 0.77 3.04 10.48
C VAL A 41 0.59 2.73 11.98
N ALA A 42 1.24 1.68 12.49
CA ALA A 42 1.15 1.33 13.91
C ALA A 42 1.72 2.45 14.81
N GLN A 43 2.83 3.08 14.40
CA GLN A 43 3.42 4.21 15.10
C GLN A 43 2.47 5.42 15.11
N ALA A 44 1.87 5.76 13.97
CA ALA A 44 0.93 6.87 13.85
C ALA A 44 -0.31 6.63 14.72
N VAL A 45 -0.87 5.41 14.73
CA VAL A 45 -2.01 5.07 15.60
C VAL A 45 -1.65 5.21 17.08
N ILE A 46 -0.50 4.70 17.51
CA ILE A 46 -0.03 4.86 18.91
C ILE A 46 0.13 6.34 19.25
N GLY A 47 0.65 7.13 18.31
CA GLY A 47 0.81 8.57 18.43
C GLY A 47 -0.51 9.33 18.50
N ALA A 48 -1.50 8.98 17.68
CA ALA A 48 -2.81 9.63 17.62
C ALA A 48 -3.69 9.30 18.82
N THR A 49 -3.55 8.08 19.35
CA THR A 49 -4.31 7.61 20.52
C THR A 49 -3.65 7.97 21.86
N GLY A 50 -2.44 8.56 21.82
CA GLY A 50 -1.69 8.93 23.02
C GLY A 50 -1.25 7.76 23.89
N GLN A 51 -1.18 6.55 23.33
CA GLN A 51 -0.90 5.32 24.10
C GLN A 51 0.55 5.22 24.57
N ASN A 52 1.44 6.10 24.10
CA ASN A 52 2.81 6.19 24.60
C ASN A 52 2.87 7.07 25.87
N PRO A 53 3.03 6.50 27.08
CA PRO A 53 2.97 7.26 28.33
C PRO A 53 4.10 8.29 28.47
N ARG A 54 5.17 8.15 27.68
CA ARG A 54 6.34 9.06 27.69
C ARG A 54 6.18 10.26 26.78
N LYS A 55 5.27 10.21 25.81
CA LYS A 55 5.15 11.24 24.75
C LYS A 55 3.75 11.85 24.61
N GLY A 56 2.70 11.21 25.14
CA GLY A 56 1.33 11.68 24.95
C GLY A 56 0.89 11.57 23.48
N VAL A 57 0.01 12.47 23.04
CA VAL A 57 -0.44 12.54 21.64
C VAL A 57 0.65 13.19 20.79
N THR A 58 1.15 12.48 19.78
CA THR A 58 2.21 12.96 18.89
C THR A 58 1.84 12.99 17.41
N HIS A 59 0.73 12.35 17.05
CA HIS A 59 0.20 12.30 15.68
C HIS A 59 -1.29 12.64 15.72
N THR A 60 -1.85 12.88 14.55
CA THR A 60 -3.26 13.07 14.28
C THR A 60 -3.82 11.84 13.56
N TRP A 61 -5.14 11.77 13.42
CA TRP A 61 -5.74 10.74 12.56
C TRP A 61 -5.49 11.00 11.07
N GLU A 62 -5.22 12.25 10.67
CA GLU A 62 -4.78 12.57 9.30
C GLU A 62 -3.41 11.94 9.00
N ASP A 63 -2.51 11.91 9.97
CA ASP A 63 -1.24 11.19 9.82
C ASP A 63 -1.48 9.68 9.59
N VAL A 64 -2.41 9.08 10.31
CA VAL A 64 -2.80 7.66 10.11
C VAL A 64 -3.35 7.42 8.69
N GLU A 65 -4.16 8.35 8.17
CA GLU A 65 -4.65 8.29 6.79
C GLU A 65 -3.51 8.34 5.77
N GLY A 66 -2.51 9.21 6.02
CA GLY A 66 -1.28 9.29 5.22
C GLY A 66 -0.51 7.96 5.19
N GLU A 67 -0.21 7.40 6.36
CA GLU A 67 0.52 6.13 6.46
C GLU A 67 -0.24 4.96 5.80
N LEU A 68 -1.57 4.96 5.87
CA LEU A 68 -2.39 3.97 5.16
C LEU A 68 -2.29 4.13 3.64
N CYS A 69 -2.19 5.36 3.14
CA CYS A 69 -1.96 5.61 1.71
C CYS A 69 -0.57 5.09 1.30
N ASP A 70 0.45 5.28 2.13
CA ASP A 70 1.81 4.78 1.86
C ASP A 70 1.87 3.25 1.81
N VAL A 71 1.13 2.56 2.69
CA VAL A 71 0.92 1.10 2.59
C VAL A 71 0.28 0.70 1.26
N VAL A 72 -0.79 1.38 0.84
CA VAL A 72 -1.51 1.07 -0.40
C VAL A 72 -0.61 1.28 -1.62
N ILE A 73 0.09 2.42 -1.69
CA ILE A 73 1.01 2.76 -2.78
C ILE A 73 2.14 1.74 -2.84
N THR A 74 2.76 1.43 -1.70
CA THR A 74 3.86 0.46 -1.60
C THR A 74 3.41 -0.94 -2.02
N ALA A 75 2.21 -1.37 -1.63
CA ALA A 75 1.64 -2.65 -2.05
C ALA A 75 1.38 -2.71 -3.56
N LEU A 76 0.88 -1.63 -4.17
CA LEU A 76 0.65 -1.55 -5.62
C LEU A 76 1.97 -1.59 -6.41
N VAL A 77 3.01 -0.86 -5.97
CA VAL A 77 4.36 -0.90 -6.56
C VAL A 77 4.99 -2.28 -6.40
N ALA A 78 4.80 -2.93 -5.25
CA ALA A 78 5.27 -4.30 -5.02
C ALA A 78 4.58 -5.29 -5.95
N LEU A 79 3.26 -5.16 -6.17
CA LEU A 79 2.51 -5.94 -7.15
C LEU A 79 3.01 -5.68 -8.57
N ARG A 80 3.31 -4.42 -8.92
CA ARG A 80 3.90 -4.05 -10.23
C ARG A 80 5.29 -4.61 -10.47
N THR A 81 6.03 -4.84 -9.40
CA THR A 81 7.33 -5.54 -9.46
C THR A 81 7.15 -7.04 -9.72
N LEU A 82 6.05 -7.64 -9.26
CA LEU A 82 5.73 -9.06 -9.50
C LEU A 82 5.20 -9.32 -10.91
N THR A 83 4.42 -8.38 -11.46
CA THR A 83 3.77 -8.55 -12.75
C THR A 83 3.56 -7.19 -13.45
N PRO A 84 3.73 -7.10 -14.78
CA PRO A 84 3.33 -5.91 -15.53
C PRO A 84 1.81 -5.72 -15.56
N ASP A 85 1.01 -6.76 -15.34
CA ASP A 85 -0.45 -6.74 -15.44
C ASP A 85 -1.14 -6.29 -14.12
N THR A 86 -0.47 -5.44 -13.33
CA THR A 86 -0.91 -5.01 -11.98
C THR A 86 -2.37 -4.60 -11.93
N ARG A 87 -2.79 -3.77 -12.90
CA ARG A 87 -4.15 -3.25 -12.99
C ARG A 87 -5.18 -4.36 -13.11
N GLU A 88 -4.95 -5.31 -14.02
CA GLU A 88 -5.88 -6.42 -14.24
C GLU A 88 -5.89 -7.37 -13.03
N VAL A 89 -4.72 -7.70 -12.49
CA VAL A 89 -4.59 -8.58 -11.32
C VAL A 89 -5.30 -8.01 -10.11
N PHE A 90 -5.09 -6.73 -9.81
CA PHE A 90 -5.76 -6.04 -8.70
C PHE A 90 -7.27 -5.96 -8.93
N THR A 91 -7.71 -5.49 -10.10
CA THR A 91 -9.14 -5.30 -10.41
C THR A 91 -9.90 -6.62 -10.29
N ARG A 92 -9.39 -7.69 -10.90
CA ARG A 92 -10.00 -9.03 -10.82
C ARG A 92 -10.03 -9.57 -9.40
N HIS A 93 -9.00 -9.30 -8.60
CA HIS A 93 -8.99 -9.71 -7.19
C HIS A 93 -10.04 -8.93 -6.38
N LEU A 94 -10.11 -7.61 -6.58
CA LEU A 94 -11.07 -6.73 -5.92
C LEU A 94 -12.51 -7.13 -6.27
N GLU A 95 -12.83 -7.34 -7.54
CA GLU A 95 -14.16 -7.82 -7.98
C GLU A 95 -14.56 -9.11 -7.28
N ARG A 96 -13.64 -10.07 -7.19
CA ARG A 96 -13.88 -11.36 -6.51
C ARG A 96 -14.15 -11.17 -5.01
N VAL A 97 -13.38 -10.32 -4.35
CA VAL A 97 -13.58 -10.02 -2.92
C VAL A 97 -14.90 -9.30 -2.70
N THR A 98 -15.23 -8.31 -3.53
CA THR A 98 -16.50 -7.57 -3.47
C THR A 98 -17.70 -8.50 -3.67
N ALA A 99 -17.69 -9.34 -4.70
CA ALA A 99 -18.77 -10.29 -4.97
C ALA A 99 -18.97 -11.28 -3.81
N ARG A 100 -17.87 -11.73 -3.18
CA ARG A 100 -17.92 -12.61 -2.01
C ARG A 100 -18.48 -11.90 -0.77
N SER A 101 -18.09 -10.65 -0.54
CA SER A 101 -18.40 -9.92 0.69
C SER A 101 -19.81 -9.31 0.70
N LEU A 102 -20.29 -8.85 -0.46
CA LEU A 102 -21.60 -8.18 -0.57
C LEU A 102 -22.73 -9.11 -1.05
N GLY A 103 -22.41 -10.33 -1.50
CA GLY A 103 -23.37 -11.27 -2.10
C GLY A 103 -23.97 -10.74 -3.42
N PRO A 104 -24.78 -11.54 -4.14
CA PRO A 104 -25.69 -10.96 -5.12
C PRO A 104 -26.64 -10.06 -4.34
N SER A 105 -26.70 -8.77 -4.67
CA SER A 105 -27.70 -7.86 -4.08
C SER A 105 -29.04 -8.58 -4.10
N ALA A 106 -29.62 -8.85 -2.93
CA ALA A 106 -31.01 -9.24 -2.85
C ALA A 106 -31.80 -8.09 -3.46
N GLY A 107 -32.18 -8.26 -4.74
CA GLY A 107 -32.94 -7.30 -5.49
C GLY A 107 -34.19 -6.94 -4.72
N HIS A 108 -34.39 -5.64 -4.50
CA HIS A 108 -35.71 -5.07 -4.27
C HIS A 108 -36.42 -4.96 -5.62
#